data_AF-A0A0T7GN00-F1
#
_entry.id   AF-A0A0T7GN00-F1
#
_cell.length_a   1.000
_cell.length_b   1.000
_cell.length_c   1.000
_cell.angle_alpha   90.00
_cell.angle_beta   90.00
_cell.angle_gamma   90.00
#
_symmetry.space_group_name_H-M   'P 1'
#
loop_
_entity.id
_entity.type
_entity.pdbx_description
1 polymer ?
#
loop_
_entity_poly.entity_id
_entity_poly.type
_entity_poly.pdbx_seq_one_letter_code
_entity_poly.pdbx_strand_id
1 'polypeptide(L)'
;MGQFTLMAIAVVAAVIGGAIAAKLAGIEIWKGALIGACASVAGVIAFLVPGIDRGLSIPIAGLIGAGISGASVGLTPTRTAHLAIGAALLPLIGFVLMEMGA
;
A
#
# COMPACT_ATOMS: atom_id res chain seq x y z
N MET A 1 0.45 -11.53 18.51
CA MET A 1 0.20 -11.98 17.11
C MET A 1 1.53 -12.21 16.42
N GLY A 2 1.63 -13.19 15.51
CA GLY A 2 2.86 -13.39 14.73
C GLY A 2 3.09 -12.25 13.73
N GLN A 3 4.36 -11.96 13.43
CA GLN A 3 4.76 -10.89 12.50
C GLN A 3 4.11 -11.03 11.11
N PHE A 4 3.98 -12.26 10.61
CA PHE A 4 3.31 -12.55 9.34
C PHE A 4 1.80 -12.27 9.35
N THR A 5 1.14 -12.43 10.51
CA THR A 5 -0.29 -12.12 10.66
C THR A 5 -0.52 -10.61 10.56
N LEU A 6 0.33 -9.81 11.22
CA LEU A 6 0.28 -8.35 11.11
C LEU A 6 0.55 -7.88 9.68
N MET A 7 1.51 -8.51 9.00
CA MET A 7 1.82 -8.20 7.60
C MET A 7 0.65 -8.51 6.67
N ALA A 8 -0.03 -9.65 6.87
CA ALA A 8 -1.22 -10.01 6.10
C ALA A 8 -2.38 -9.02 6.33
N ILE A 9 -2.61 -8.59 7.58
CA ILE A 9 -3.61 -7.57 7.91
C ILE A 9 -3.26 -6.24 7.24
N ALA A 10 -1.99 -5.83 7.26
CA ALA A 10 -1.53 -4.61 6.62
C ALA A 10 -1.71 -4.66 5.09
N VAL A 11 -1.47 -5.81 4.45
CA VAL A 11 -1.77 -6.02 3.02
C VAL A 11 -3.26 -5.84 2.75
N VAL A 12 -4.14 -6.51 3.51
CA VAL A 12 -5.59 -6.39 3.34
C VAL A 12 -6.05 -4.94 3.54
N ALA A 13 -5.55 -4.27 4.59
CA ALA A 13 -5.84 -2.86 4.86
C ALA A 13 -5.36 -1.95 3.72
N ALA A 14 -4.23 -2.24 3.09
CA ALA A 14 -3.72 -1.48 1.95
C ALA A 14 -4.60 -1.65 0.71
N VAL A 15 -5.10 -2.86 0.44
CA VAL A 15 -6.05 -3.11 -0.66
C VAL A 15 -7.36 -2.36 -0.42
N ILE A 16 -7.90 -2.42 0.80
CA ILE A 16 -9.12 -1.71 1.17
C ILE A 16 -8.89 -0.19 1.07
N GLY A 17 -7.76 0.32 1.57
CA GLY A 17 -7.41 1.74 1.49
C GLY A 17 -7.29 2.23 0.05
N GLY A 18 -6.65 1.44 -0.82
CA GLY A 18 -6.57 1.73 -2.25
C GLY A 18 -7.94 1.72 -2.94
N ALA A 19 -8.81 0.77 -2.59
CA ALA A 19 -10.18 0.69 -3.11
C ALA A 19 -11.04 1.90 -2.67
N ILE A 20 -10.96 2.29 -1.40
CA ILE A 20 -11.65 3.48 -0.88
C ILE A 20 -11.13 4.74 -1.58
N ALA A 21 -9.81 4.86 -1.73
CA ALA A 21 -9.20 6.00 -2.42
C ALA A 21 -9.62 6.09 -3.89
N ALA A 22 -9.76 4.96 -4.58
CA ALA A 22 -10.30 4.94 -5.94
C ALA A 22 -11.72 5.46 -6.00
N LYS A 23 -12.58 5.01 -5.07
CA LYS A 23 -13.95 5.49 -4.96
C LYS A 23 -14.00 7.01 -4.72
N LEU A 24 -13.17 7.52 -3.82
CA LEU A 24 -13.08 8.96 -3.52
C LEU A 24 -12.52 9.78 -4.69
N ALA A 25 -11.64 9.20 -5.50
CA ALA A 25 -11.05 9.83 -6.68
C ALA A 25 -11.92 9.72 -7.95
N GLY A 26 -13.11 9.11 -7.87
CA GLY A 26 -13.97 8.87 -9.03
C GLY A 26 -13.38 7.89 -10.04
N ILE A 27 -12.54 6.95 -9.59
CA ILE A 27 -11.89 5.92 -10.39
C ILE A 27 -12.55 4.56 -10.09
N GLU A 28 -12.49 3.64 -11.04
CA GLU A 28 -12.91 2.26 -10.85
C GLU A 28 -12.22 1.62 -9.62
N ILE A 29 -13.03 1.05 -8.73
CA ILE A 29 -12.59 0.50 -7.44
C ILE A 29 -11.52 -0.59 -7.62
N TRP A 30 -11.64 -1.41 -8.66
CA TRP A 30 -10.71 -2.50 -8.94
C TRP A 30 -9.28 -1.98 -9.22
N LYS A 31 -9.13 -0.79 -9.83
CA LYS A 31 -7.82 -0.19 -10.10
C LYS A 31 -7.12 0.22 -8.81
N GLY A 32 -7.87 0.77 -7.85
CA GLY A 32 -7.34 1.11 -6.52
C GLY A 32 -6.97 -0.11 -5.71
N ALA A 33 -7.80 -1.15 -5.73
CA ALA A 33 -7.49 -2.43 -5.09
C ALA A 33 -6.21 -3.07 -5.67
N LEU A 34 -6.06 -3.05 -7.00
CA LEU A 34 -4.87 -3.56 -7.68
C LEU A 34 -3.61 -2.78 -7.26
N ILE A 35 -3.66 -1.45 -7.27
CA ILE A 35 -2.51 -0.61 -6.90
C ILE A 35 -2.10 -0.86 -5.44
N GLY A 36 -3.07 -0.94 -4.53
CA GLY A 36 -2.80 -1.25 -3.11
C GLY A 36 -2.20 -2.64 -2.93
N ALA A 37 -2.66 -3.64 -3.69
CA ALA A 37 -2.09 -4.99 -3.68
C ALA A 37 -0.65 -5.00 -4.22
N CYS A 38 -0.40 -4.36 -5.37
CA CYS A 38 0.94 -4.28 -5.95
C CYS A 38 1.93 -3.54 -5.03
N ALA A 39 1.51 -2.44 -4.43
CA ALA A 39 2.33 -1.67 -3.49
C ALA A 39 2.68 -2.49 -2.24
N SER A 40 1.70 -3.18 -1.66
CA SER A 40 1.91 -4.01 -0.47
C SER A 40 2.78 -5.24 -0.75
N VAL A 41 2.58 -5.92 -1.88
CA VAL A 41 3.45 -7.03 -2.31
C VAL A 41 4.90 -6.56 -2.51
N ALA A 42 5.11 -5.42 -3.16
CA ALA A 42 6.44 -4.86 -3.33
C ALA A 42 7.11 -4.51 -1.98
N GLY A 43 6.35 -3.96 -1.05
CA GLY A 43 6.82 -3.70 0.32
C GLY A 43 7.18 -4.99 1.08
N VAL A 44 6.40 -6.06 0.94
CA VAL A 44 6.69 -7.38 1.53
C VAL A 44 7.97 -7.97 0.94
N ILE A 45 8.17 -7.86 -0.37
CA ILE A 45 9.41 -8.32 -1.02
C ILE A 45 10.61 -7.55 -0.44
N ALA A 46 10.52 -6.22 -0.33
CA ALA A 46 11.58 -5.42 0.26
C ALA A 46 11.87 -5.79 1.73
N PHE A 47 10.85 -6.12 2.51
CA PHE A 47 11.02 -6.56 3.90
C PHE A 47 11.85 -7.87 4.02
N LEU A 48 11.71 -8.77 3.04
CA LEU A 48 12.38 -10.08 3.01
C LEU A 48 13.84 -10.01 2.53
N VAL A 49 14.28 -8.89 1.93
CA VAL A 49 15.67 -8.73 1.48
C VAL A 49 16.59 -8.47 2.69
N PRO A 50 17.61 -9.32 2.92
CA PRO A 50 18.55 -9.12 4.02
C PRO A 50 19.56 -8.01 3.70
N GLY A 51 19.95 -7.24 4.73
CA GLY A 51 21.04 -6.25 4.63
C GLY A 51 20.66 -4.88 4.07
N ILE A 52 19.37 -4.59 3.83
CA ILE A 52 18.90 -3.28 3.39
C ILE A 52 18.18 -2.50 4.49
N ASP A 53 18.23 -1.17 4.42
CA ASP A 53 17.46 -0.30 5.31
C ASP A 53 15.96 -0.46 5.05
N ARG A 54 15.25 -1.06 6.01
CA ARG A 54 13.81 -1.37 5.87
C ARG A 54 12.94 -0.11 5.95
N GLY A 55 13.38 0.93 6.66
CA GLY A 55 12.61 2.15 6.87
C GLY A 55 12.38 2.92 5.56
N LEU A 56 13.40 2.98 4.71
CA LEU A 56 13.34 3.62 3.40
C LEU A 56 12.96 2.63 2.28
N SER A 57 13.50 1.42 2.30
CA SER A 57 13.36 0.50 1.16
C SER A 57 11.93 0.00 0.97
N ILE A 58 11.20 -0.24 2.06
CA ILE A 58 9.80 -0.72 2.01
C ILE A 58 8.87 0.33 1.34
N PRO A 59 8.82 1.59 1.80
CA PRO A 59 7.96 2.59 1.15
C PRO A 59 8.39 2.89 -0.29
N ILE A 60 9.70 2.91 -0.59
CA ILE A 60 10.19 3.08 -1.97
C ILE A 60 9.70 1.94 -2.87
N ALA A 61 9.86 0.68 -2.44
CA ALA A 61 9.38 -0.48 -3.19
C ALA A 61 7.86 -0.42 -3.40
N GLY A 62 7.11 -0.03 -2.36
CA GLY A 62 5.67 0.17 -2.46
C GLY A 62 5.28 1.24 -3.48
N LEU A 63 5.98 2.38 -3.50
CA LEU A 63 5.76 3.45 -4.48
C LEU A 63 6.10 3.02 -5.91
N ILE A 64 7.16 2.24 -6.10
CA ILE A 64 7.51 1.68 -7.42
C ILE A 64 6.41 0.72 -7.88
N GLY A 65 5.96 -0.19 -7.02
CA GLY A 65 4.87 -1.12 -7.31
C GLY A 65 3.56 -0.39 -7.66
N ALA A 66 3.24 0.68 -6.92
CA ALA A 66 2.09 1.53 -7.19
C ALA A 66 2.23 2.28 -8.52
N GLY A 67 3.42 2.79 -8.82
CA GLY A 67 3.71 3.52 -10.06
C GLY A 67 3.58 2.65 -11.30
N ILE A 68 4.19 1.46 -11.28
CA ILE A 68 4.12 0.50 -12.40
C ILE A 68 2.68 0.03 -12.60
N SER A 69 1.98 -0.35 -11.53
CA SER A 69 0.60 -0.81 -11.62
C SER A 69 -0.34 0.31 -12.10
N GLY A 70 -0.19 1.53 -11.58
CA GLY A 70 -0.97 2.69 -12.03
C GLY A 70 -0.75 3.03 -13.50
N ALA A 71 0.50 2.99 -13.98
CA ALA A 71 0.81 3.16 -15.39
C ALA A 71 0.15 2.08 -16.27
N SER A 72 0.18 0.82 -15.81
CA SER A 72 -0.40 -0.31 -16.55
C SER A 72 -1.92 -0.23 -16.73
N VAL A 73 -2.63 0.43 -15.80
CA VAL A 73 -4.09 0.63 -15.87
C VAL A 73 -4.50 1.99 -16.48
N GLY A 74 -3.54 2.70 -17.08
CA GLY A 74 -3.76 3.96 -17.80
C GLY A 74 -4.05 5.15 -16.90
N LEU A 75 -3.58 5.15 -15.66
CA LEU A 75 -3.80 6.26 -14.73
C LEU A 75 -2.74 7.34 -14.90
N THR A 76 -3.16 8.60 -14.75
CA THR A 76 -2.23 9.73 -14.72
C THR A 76 -1.36 9.65 -13.45
N PRO A 77 -0.16 10.25 -13.45
CA PRO A 77 0.72 10.27 -12.28
C PRO A 77 0.02 10.80 -11.03
N THR A 78 -0.75 11.89 -11.17
CA THR A 78 -1.49 12.51 -10.08
C THR A 78 -2.56 11.58 -9.49
N ARG A 79 -3.27 10.81 -10.32
CA ARG A 79 -4.28 9.86 -9.85
C ARG A 79 -3.65 8.66 -9.15
N THR A 80 -2.56 8.15 -9.70
CA THR A 80 -1.79 7.05 -9.09
C THR A 80 -1.24 7.46 -7.71
N ALA A 81 -0.76 8.70 -7.58
CA ALA A 81 -0.29 9.22 -6.29
C ALA A 81 -1.40 9.26 -5.22
N HIS A 82 -2.59 9.75 -5.57
CA HIS A 82 -3.73 9.76 -4.63
C HIS A 82 -4.11 8.35 -4.17
N LEU A 83 -4.08 7.38 -5.08
CA LEU A 83 -4.37 5.98 -4.78
C LEU A 83 -3.30 5.35 -3.88
N ALA A 84 -2.02 5.63 -4.15
CA ALA A 84 -0.91 5.15 -3.33
C ALA A 84 -0.98 5.72 -1.91
N ILE A 85 -1.28 7.02 -1.76
CA ILE A 85 -1.47 7.67 -0.46
C ILE A 85 -2.63 7.02 0.30
N GLY A 86 -3.76 6.82 -0.38
CA GLY A 86 -4.93 6.17 0.22
C GLY A 86 -4.68 4.71 0.63
N ALA A 87 -3.93 3.96 -0.16
CA ALA A 87 -3.50 2.60 0.16
C ALA A 87 -2.55 2.56 1.38
N ALA A 88 -1.71 3.58 1.56
CA ALA A 88 -0.80 3.66 2.72
C ALA A 88 -1.51 4.11 4.01
N LEU A 89 -2.56 4.93 3.91
CA LEU A 89 -3.23 5.53 5.06
C LEU A 89 -3.89 4.51 6.00
N LEU A 90 -4.63 3.54 5.46
CA LEU A 90 -5.34 2.56 6.30
C LEU A 90 -4.39 1.71 7.17
N PRO A 91 -3.31 1.13 6.61
CA PRO A 91 -2.28 0.44 7.39
C PRO A 91 -1.63 1.33 8.46
N LEU A 92 -1.32 2.59 8.12
CA LEU A 92 -0.71 3.54 9.06
C LEU A 92 -1.66 3.87 10.22
N ILE A 93 -2.95 4.09 9.95
CA ILE A 93 -3.96 4.31 10.99
C ILE A 93 -4.05 3.09 11.91
N GLY A 94 -4.07 1.87 11.33
CA GLY A 94 -4.06 0.64 12.12
C GLY A 94 -2.84 0.52 13.03
N PHE A 95 -1.66 0.90 12.53
CA PHE A 95 -0.42 0.92 13.29
C PHE A 95 -0.47 1.95 14.44
N VAL A 96 -0.90 3.18 14.14
CA VAL A 96 -1.04 4.24 15.16
C VAL A 96 -2.03 3.84 16.26
N LEU A 97 -3.17 3.24 15.90
CA LEU A 97 -4.15 2.77 16.89
C LEU A 97 -3.61 1.64 17.77
N MET A 98 -2.76 0.77 17.23
CA MET A 98 -2.06 -0.25 18.04
C MET A 98 -1.06 0.37 19.00
N GLU A 99 -0.26 1.34 18.54
CA GLU A 99 0.73 2.04 19.39
C GLU A 99 0.07 2.90 20.47
N MET A 100 -1.10 3.49 20.20
CA MET A 100 -1.84 4.28 21.20
C MET A 100 -2.60 3.42 22.22
N GLY A 101 -2.84 2.15 21.92
CA GLY A 101 -3.55 1.21 22.80
C GLY A 101 -2.63 0.30 23.62
N ALA A 102 -1.32 0.38 23.41
CA ALA A 102 -0.26 -0.33 24.14
C ALA A 102 0.35 0.56 25.24
#